data_AF-A0A960QXY2-F1
#
_entry.id   AF-A0A960QXY2-F1
#
_cell.length_a   1.000
_cell.length_b   1.000
_cell.length_c   1.000
_cell.angle_alpha   90.00
_cell.angle_beta   90.00
_cell.angle_gamma   90.00
#
_symmetry.space_group_name_H-M   'P 1'
#
loop_
_entity.id
_entity.type
_entity.pdbx_description
1 polymer ?
#
loop_
_entity_poly.entity_id
_entity_poly.type
_entity_poly.pdbx_seq_one_letter_code
_entity_poly.pdbx_strand_id
1 'polypeptide(L)'
;MRRSTFIPVIVSTLLLLPPLGRAAQEPTGKVLYLGDSLSMGAFGKTLDHRMRESGLSVYTIVAGGASPYYWLDSFQPLPCSIGFWEKTPDREKRLGYIKAVPKIEHLIADIHPDIVVVQTGVNLYATLRSKRRPKEENVAEVRSLIDQMCFAITQKGAKGYWILPPDSHEMRYPRELQTELASLMTEVVKEYNGAVFESQKFTKFTDPYPLTDGIHYGREDAETWAERVAADFKVYLRINGSYAGKVPDQRADPVVSRLVSASKGSDLPPGMTKIADGSGTTPPSATFDPQPAEVDLTLRLLEKSTIQNLTDVPYSNALGVYEYEVIGDARGNYPYQKIRVAHGIVFNRKFTSIAHQEIGHEITLRLVPLSTYRSLQTWQTVDDLRPNFELPLYTPKLDD
;
A
#
# COMPACT_ATOMS: atom_id res chain seq x y z
N MET A 1 -53.47 -87.33 11.98
CA MET A 1 -52.47 -86.39 12.54
C MET A 1 -51.48 -86.02 11.45
N ARG A 2 -51.66 -84.87 10.79
CA ARG A 2 -50.68 -84.30 9.84
C ARG A 2 -49.94 -83.18 10.56
N ARG A 3 -48.62 -83.30 10.67
CA ARG A 3 -47.75 -82.24 11.22
C ARG A 3 -47.37 -81.30 10.07
N SER A 4 -47.78 -80.03 10.17
CA SER A 4 -47.29 -78.95 9.31
C SER A 4 -45.90 -78.52 9.75
N THR A 5 -44.95 -78.56 8.84
CA THR A 5 -43.62 -77.95 8.95
C THR A 5 -43.71 -76.48 8.52
N PHE A 6 -43.44 -75.56 9.44
CA PHE A 6 -43.23 -74.15 9.14
C PHE A 6 -41.77 -73.94 8.69
N ILE A 7 -41.58 -73.33 7.53
CA ILE A 7 -40.28 -72.85 7.04
C ILE A 7 -40.25 -71.32 7.27
N PRO A 8 -39.28 -70.76 8.02
CA PRO A 8 -39.16 -69.32 8.13
C PRO A 8 -38.49 -68.76 6.87
N VAL A 9 -39.11 -67.74 6.28
CA VAL A 9 -38.51 -66.92 5.22
C VAL A 9 -37.63 -65.87 5.89
N ILE A 10 -36.31 -66.00 5.72
CA ILE A 10 -35.35 -64.96 6.10
C ILE A 10 -35.33 -63.92 4.97
N VAL A 11 -35.98 -62.78 5.21
CA VAL A 11 -35.85 -61.59 4.35
C VAL A 11 -34.49 -60.95 4.67
N SER A 12 -33.52 -61.12 3.78
CA SER A 12 -32.22 -60.47 3.87
C SER A 12 -32.34 -59.05 3.34
N THR A 13 -32.55 -58.09 4.24
CA THR A 13 -32.52 -56.66 3.92
C THR A 13 -31.08 -56.24 3.70
N LEU A 14 -30.65 -56.16 2.44
CA LEU A 14 -29.38 -55.53 2.07
C LEU A 14 -29.46 -54.05 2.46
N LEU A 15 -28.84 -53.68 3.58
CA LEU A 15 -28.55 -52.29 3.90
C LEU A 15 -27.49 -51.79 2.91
N LEU A 16 -27.92 -51.07 1.88
CA LEU A 16 -27.01 -50.21 1.11
C LEU A 16 -26.50 -49.11 2.03
N LEU A 17 -25.28 -49.29 2.53
CA LEU A 17 -24.51 -48.19 3.12
C LEU A 17 -24.31 -47.13 2.02
N PRO A 18 -24.60 -45.84 2.28
CA PRO A 18 -24.23 -44.79 1.36
C PRO A 18 -22.70 -44.83 1.16
N PRO A 19 -22.20 -44.50 -0.05
CA PRO A 19 -20.76 -44.46 -0.28
C PRO A 19 -20.12 -43.53 0.75
N LEU A 20 -19.16 -44.08 1.51
CA LEU A 20 -18.28 -43.31 2.39
C LEU A 20 -17.79 -42.09 1.61
N GLY A 21 -18.14 -40.91 2.14
CA GLY A 21 -17.89 -39.63 1.49
C GLY A 21 -16.45 -39.56 0.98
N ARG A 22 -16.31 -39.13 -0.28
CA ARG A 22 -15.05 -38.71 -0.87
C ARG A 22 -14.39 -37.76 0.13
N ALA A 23 -13.30 -38.21 0.78
CA ALA A 23 -12.53 -37.37 1.67
C ALA A 23 -12.27 -36.06 0.93
N ALA A 24 -12.72 -34.94 1.50
CA ALA A 24 -12.51 -33.63 0.91
C ALA A 24 -10.99 -33.50 0.68
N GLN A 25 -10.58 -33.48 -0.57
CA GLN A 25 -9.18 -33.32 -0.92
C GLN A 25 -8.74 -31.99 -0.33
N GLU A 26 -7.78 -32.02 0.60
CA GLU A 26 -7.25 -30.81 1.22
C GLU A 26 -6.82 -29.83 0.12
N PRO A 27 -7.11 -28.52 0.25
CA PRO A 27 -6.78 -27.57 -0.79
C PRO A 27 -5.26 -27.55 -1.01
N THR A 28 -4.82 -28.03 -2.17
CA THR A 28 -3.43 -27.89 -2.62
C THR A 28 -3.37 -26.70 -3.57
N GLY A 29 -2.47 -25.75 -3.31
CA GLY A 29 -2.34 -24.55 -4.13
C GLY A 29 -1.25 -23.62 -3.63
N LYS A 30 -0.77 -22.75 -4.52
CA LYS A 30 0.19 -21.69 -4.20
C LYS A 30 -0.55 -20.37 -3.95
N VAL A 31 -0.23 -19.72 -2.84
CA VAL A 31 -0.77 -18.41 -2.51
C VAL A 31 0.36 -17.40 -2.44
N LEU A 32 0.21 -16.27 -3.15
CA LEU A 32 1.03 -15.09 -2.91
C LEU A 32 0.25 -14.15 -1.98
N TYR A 33 0.76 -13.89 -0.79
CA TYR A 33 0.17 -12.98 0.18
C TYR A 33 0.95 -11.67 0.22
N LEU A 34 0.33 -10.58 -0.23
CA LEU A 34 0.85 -9.22 -0.19
C LEU A 34 0.26 -8.46 0.99
N GLY A 35 1.10 -7.85 1.82
CA GLY A 35 0.66 -7.13 3.02
C GLY A 35 1.34 -5.77 3.23
N ASP A 36 0.67 -4.88 3.98
CA ASP A 36 1.25 -3.61 4.44
C ASP A 36 1.68 -3.67 5.93
N SER A 37 1.75 -2.53 6.63
CA SER A 37 2.17 -2.50 8.03
C SER A 37 1.24 -3.28 8.96
N LEU A 38 -0.05 -3.43 8.64
CA LEU A 38 -0.98 -4.23 9.44
C LEU A 38 -0.63 -5.73 9.41
N SER A 39 0.02 -6.18 8.34
CA SER A 39 0.50 -7.56 8.19
C SER A 39 1.84 -7.84 8.87
N MET A 40 2.57 -6.82 9.33
CA MET A 40 3.89 -7.05 9.96
C MET A 40 3.79 -7.77 11.30
N GLY A 41 2.68 -7.55 12.02
CA GLY A 41 2.43 -8.00 13.38
C GLY A 41 1.55 -9.24 13.48
N ALA A 42 0.65 -9.24 14.46
CA ALA A 42 -0.14 -10.40 14.84
C ALA A 42 -1.12 -10.83 13.74
N PHE A 43 -1.79 -9.87 13.08
CA PHE A 43 -2.72 -10.17 11.98
C PHE A 43 -2.06 -11.00 10.88
N GLY A 44 -0.96 -10.51 10.30
CA GLY A 44 -0.32 -11.20 9.18
C GLY A 44 0.31 -12.54 9.58
N LYS A 45 0.85 -12.65 10.80
CA LYS A 45 1.36 -13.93 11.33
C LYS A 45 0.26 -14.98 11.46
N THR A 46 -0.89 -14.60 12.03
CA THR A 46 -2.03 -15.49 12.20
C THR A 46 -2.60 -15.90 10.85
N LEU A 47 -2.81 -14.96 9.93
CA LEU A 47 -3.34 -15.26 8.60
C LEU A 47 -2.39 -16.18 7.79
N ASP A 48 -1.09 -15.89 7.75
CA ASP A 48 -0.08 -16.76 7.10
C ASP A 48 -0.13 -18.17 7.69
N HIS A 49 -0.14 -18.28 9.02
CA HIS A 49 -0.20 -19.56 9.72
C HIS A 49 -1.46 -20.34 9.34
N ARG A 50 -2.65 -19.73 9.39
CA ARG A 50 -3.92 -20.39 9.05
C ARG A 50 -3.99 -20.83 7.59
N MET A 51 -3.44 -20.05 6.67
CA MET A 51 -3.35 -20.47 5.26
C MET A 51 -2.44 -21.69 5.09
N ARG A 52 -1.27 -21.72 5.77
CA ARG A 52 -0.35 -22.86 5.73
C ARG A 52 -0.91 -24.11 6.40
N GLU A 53 -1.59 -23.97 7.54
CA GLU A 53 -2.29 -25.07 8.22
C GLU A 53 -3.37 -25.71 7.32
N SER A 54 -3.87 -24.98 6.33
CA SER A 54 -4.84 -25.47 5.35
C SER A 54 -4.18 -26.24 4.19
N GLY A 55 -2.88 -26.55 4.27
CA GLY A 55 -2.15 -27.30 3.25
C GLY A 55 -1.59 -26.46 2.09
N LEU A 56 -1.72 -25.13 2.14
CA LEU A 56 -1.30 -24.23 1.06
C LEU A 56 0.20 -23.93 1.09
N SER A 57 0.79 -23.80 -0.10
CA SER A 57 2.14 -23.28 -0.28
C SER A 57 2.09 -21.75 -0.33
N VAL A 58 2.28 -21.11 0.82
CA VAL A 58 2.14 -19.64 0.94
C VAL A 58 3.50 -18.94 0.74
N TYR A 59 3.48 -17.86 -0.03
CA TYR A 59 4.57 -16.92 -0.25
C TYR A 59 4.12 -15.56 0.28
N THR A 60 4.57 -15.19 1.46
CA THR A 60 4.17 -13.97 2.16
C THR A 60 5.21 -12.90 1.90
N ILE A 61 4.80 -11.77 1.32
CA ILE A 61 5.63 -10.60 1.04
C ILE A 61 4.93 -9.38 1.63
N VAL A 62 5.50 -8.84 2.70
CA VAL A 62 4.90 -7.75 3.47
C VAL A 62 5.90 -6.61 3.56
N ALA A 63 5.44 -5.40 3.23
CA ALA A 63 6.25 -4.18 3.32
C ALA A 63 5.47 -3.10 4.09
N GLY A 64 6.01 -2.66 5.22
CA GLY A 64 5.40 -1.62 6.05
C GLY A 64 5.20 -0.33 5.27
N GLY A 65 4.01 0.26 5.37
CA GLY A 65 3.61 1.46 4.62
C GLY A 65 3.30 1.22 3.14
N ALA A 66 3.32 -0.04 2.67
CA ALA A 66 3.07 -0.31 1.26
C ALA A 66 1.66 0.08 0.83
N SER A 67 1.61 0.61 -0.38
CA SER A 67 0.43 0.90 -1.19
C SER A 67 0.68 0.33 -2.60
N PRO A 68 -0.28 0.35 -3.52
CA PRO A 68 -0.07 -0.14 -4.89
C PRO A 68 1.18 0.41 -5.60
N TYR A 69 1.62 1.64 -5.29
CA TYR A 69 2.87 2.21 -5.80
C TYR A 69 4.13 1.36 -5.51
N TYR A 70 4.14 0.63 -4.40
CA TYR A 70 5.25 -0.25 -4.05
C TYR A 70 5.28 -1.51 -4.91
N TRP A 71 4.09 -2.04 -5.20
CA TRP A 71 3.91 -3.35 -5.83
C TRP A 71 3.97 -3.30 -7.35
N LEU A 72 3.45 -2.25 -7.98
CA LEU A 72 3.30 -2.18 -9.44
C LEU A 72 4.61 -1.82 -10.16
N ASP A 73 4.88 -2.50 -11.28
CA ASP A 73 6.08 -2.29 -12.12
C ASP A 73 6.12 -0.93 -12.82
N SER A 74 4.95 -0.33 -13.04
CA SER A 74 4.76 0.97 -13.68
C SER A 74 5.27 2.12 -12.83
N PHE A 75 5.68 1.82 -11.59
CA PHE A 75 6.30 2.76 -10.67
C PHE A 75 7.72 2.31 -10.33
N GLN A 76 8.57 3.30 -10.11
CA GLN A 76 9.96 3.07 -9.69
C GLN A 76 10.07 2.13 -8.48
N PRO A 77 11.20 1.42 -8.33
CA PRO A 77 11.49 0.66 -7.12
C PRO A 77 11.48 1.57 -5.88
N LEU A 78 10.66 1.23 -4.87
CA LEU A 78 10.56 1.99 -3.64
C LEU A 78 11.23 1.24 -2.47
N PRO A 79 12.05 1.92 -1.65
CA PRO A 79 12.59 1.32 -0.45
C PRO A 79 11.50 1.15 0.61
N CYS A 80 11.68 0.18 1.50
CA CYS A 80 10.87 0.04 2.71
C CYS A 80 11.79 0.16 3.93
N SER A 81 11.53 1.16 4.78
CA SER A 81 12.29 1.45 6.01
C SER A 81 11.51 1.20 7.29
N ILE A 82 10.23 0.86 7.18
CA ILE A 82 9.35 0.58 8.33
C ILE A 82 9.47 -0.89 8.76
N GLY A 83 9.73 -1.77 7.80
CA GLY A 83 9.95 -3.19 8.04
C GLY A 83 9.46 -4.02 6.85
N PHE A 84 10.21 -5.06 6.55
CA PHE A 84 9.94 -6.00 5.48
C PHE A 84 9.90 -7.42 6.04
N TRP A 85 8.90 -8.18 5.65
CA TRP A 85 8.76 -9.59 5.99
C TRP A 85 8.51 -10.41 4.74
N GLU A 86 9.40 -11.36 4.50
CA GLU A 86 9.29 -12.36 3.47
C GLU A 86 9.23 -13.74 4.11
N LYS A 87 8.27 -14.57 3.70
CA LYS A 87 8.20 -15.98 4.13
C LYS A 87 7.73 -16.86 2.99
N THR A 88 8.60 -17.76 2.57
CA THR A 88 8.33 -18.80 1.58
C THR A 88 8.12 -20.14 2.30
N PRO A 89 7.83 -21.24 1.58
CA PRO A 89 7.77 -22.57 2.19
C PRO A 89 9.09 -23.03 2.84
N ASP A 90 10.22 -22.53 2.34
CA ASP A 90 11.58 -22.96 2.72
C ASP A 90 12.32 -21.95 3.61
N ARG A 91 11.92 -20.66 3.64
CA ARG A 91 12.62 -19.63 4.42
C ARG A 91 11.68 -18.57 5.00
N GLU A 92 12.12 -17.97 6.10
CA GLU A 92 11.55 -16.73 6.63
C GLU A 92 12.66 -15.68 6.83
N LYS A 93 12.39 -14.46 6.40
CA LYS A 93 13.30 -13.32 6.50
C LYS A 93 12.53 -12.09 6.98
N ARG A 94 13.06 -11.42 8.00
CA ARG A 94 12.53 -10.14 8.49
C ARG A 94 13.65 -9.12 8.53
N LEU A 95 13.42 -7.96 7.93
CA LEU A 95 14.39 -6.89 7.80
C LEU A 95 13.76 -5.58 8.26
N GLY A 96 14.54 -4.71 8.90
CA GLY A 96 14.12 -3.32 9.15
C GLY A 96 14.14 -2.46 7.88
N TYR A 97 14.98 -2.82 6.92
CA TYR A 97 15.16 -2.05 5.69
C TYR A 97 15.40 -2.95 4.47
N ILE A 98 14.81 -2.57 3.33
CA ILE A 98 15.18 -3.05 2.00
C ILE A 98 15.21 -1.88 1.00
N LYS A 99 16.13 -1.96 0.03
CA LYS A 99 16.32 -0.93 -0.99
C LYS A 99 15.17 -0.86 -1.99
N ALA A 100 14.53 -2.00 -2.28
CA ALA A 100 13.46 -2.09 -3.26
C ALA A 100 12.48 -3.20 -2.88
N VAL A 101 11.20 -2.85 -2.71
CA VAL A 101 10.13 -3.84 -2.56
C VAL A 101 9.95 -4.61 -3.89
N PRO A 102 9.86 -5.95 -3.86
CA PRO A 102 9.62 -6.75 -5.07
C PRO A 102 8.30 -6.39 -5.75
N LYS A 103 8.29 -6.34 -7.09
CA LYS A 103 7.12 -6.01 -7.90
C LYS A 103 6.20 -7.21 -8.10
N ILE A 104 4.89 -6.98 -8.06
CA ILE A 104 3.87 -8.05 -8.11
C ILE A 104 3.94 -8.84 -9.41
N GLU A 105 4.21 -8.17 -10.53
CA GLU A 105 4.33 -8.80 -11.85
C GLU A 105 5.48 -9.82 -11.87
N HIS A 106 6.61 -9.48 -11.25
CA HIS A 106 7.76 -10.38 -11.11
C HIS A 106 7.45 -11.51 -10.12
N LEU A 107 6.86 -11.20 -8.97
CA LEU A 107 6.48 -12.21 -7.97
C LEU A 107 5.53 -13.25 -8.55
N ILE A 108 4.53 -12.83 -9.33
CA ILE A 108 3.59 -13.73 -9.99
C ILE A 108 4.29 -14.57 -11.07
N ALA A 109 5.17 -13.96 -11.87
CA ALA A 109 5.95 -14.66 -12.89
C ALA A 109 6.91 -15.71 -12.29
N ASP A 110 7.46 -15.46 -11.11
CA ASP A 110 8.38 -16.41 -10.46
C ASP A 110 7.60 -17.52 -9.74
N ILE A 111 6.62 -17.14 -8.92
CA ILE A 111 5.93 -18.06 -7.99
C ILE A 111 4.88 -18.90 -8.72
N HIS A 112 4.21 -18.33 -9.73
CA HIS A 112 3.01 -18.87 -10.37
C HIS A 112 1.91 -19.20 -9.35
N PRO A 113 1.42 -18.21 -8.58
CA PRO A 113 0.38 -18.44 -7.58
C PRO A 113 -0.98 -18.71 -8.23
N ASP A 114 -1.77 -19.60 -7.63
CA ASP A 114 -3.18 -19.81 -8.01
C ASP A 114 -4.05 -18.64 -7.51
N ILE A 115 -3.69 -18.11 -6.34
CA ILE A 115 -4.40 -17.03 -5.66
C ILE A 115 -3.41 -15.99 -5.15
N VAL A 116 -3.76 -14.72 -5.35
CA VAL A 116 -3.07 -13.58 -4.75
C VAL A 116 -3.98 -12.99 -3.67
N VAL A 117 -3.56 -13.12 -2.41
CA VAL A 117 -4.20 -12.49 -1.26
C VAL A 117 -3.60 -11.11 -1.07
N VAL A 118 -4.42 -10.06 -1.04
CA VAL A 118 -3.96 -8.68 -0.96
C VAL A 118 -4.54 -8.02 0.30
N GLN A 119 -3.70 -7.76 1.30
CA GLN A 119 -3.99 -6.86 2.42
C GLN A 119 -3.17 -5.57 2.24
N THR A 120 -3.63 -4.71 1.35
CA THR A 120 -3.14 -3.33 1.22
C THR A 120 -4.34 -2.43 0.96
N GLY A 121 -4.42 -1.30 1.65
CA GLY A 121 -5.48 -0.35 1.37
C GLY A 121 -5.56 0.82 2.36
N VAL A 122 -5.13 0.63 3.61
CA VAL A 122 -5.10 1.74 4.58
C VAL A 122 -4.25 2.91 4.08
N ASN A 123 -3.13 2.63 3.40
CA ASN A 123 -2.27 3.68 2.84
C ASN A 123 -2.90 4.41 1.63
N LEU A 124 -3.98 3.88 1.04
CA LEU A 124 -4.72 4.59 -0.01
C LEU A 124 -5.57 5.74 0.53
N TYR A 125 -5.86 5.81 1.83
CA TYR A 125 -6.54 6.96 2.43
C TYR A 125 -5.79 8.27 2.17
N ALA A 126 -4.45 8.25 2.21
CA ALA A 126 -3.63 9.41 1.91
C ALA A 126 -3.83 9.90 0.46
N THR A 127 -3.99 8.98 -0.49
CA THR A 127 -4.27 9.30 -1.89
C THR A 127 -5.70 9.80 -2.05
N LEU A 128 -6.68 9.14 -1.43
CA LEU A 128 -8.10 9.45 -1.57
C LEU A 128 -8.49 10.82 -0.97
N ARG A 129 -7.82 11.22 0.11
CA ARG A 129 -8.09 12.48 0.83
C ARG A 129 -7.15 13.63 0.45
N SER A 130 -6.29 13.43 -0.54
CA SER A 130 -5.25 14.40 -0.89
C SER A 130 -5.87 15.75 -1.26
N LYS A 131 -5.35 16.84 -0.69
CA LYS A 131 -5.80 18.20 -1.03
C LYS A 131 -5.14 18.76 -2.30
N ARG A 132 -4.22 18.00 -2.92
CA ARG A 132 -3.41 18.44 -4.06
C ARG A 132 -4.18 18.51 -5.38
N ARG A 133 -5.32 17.83 -5.46
CA ARG A 133 -6.13 17.73 -6.67
C ARG A 133 -7.60 17.59 -6.32
N PRO A 134 -8.51 17.87 -7.28
CA PRO A 134 -9.92 17.65 -7.10
C PRO A 134 -10.24 16.23 -6.63
N LYS A 135 -11.34 16.10 -5.89
CA LYS A 135 -11.78 14.82 -5.30
C LYS A 135 -11.92 13.74 -6.38
N GLU A 136 -12.40 14.12 -7.54
CA GLU A 136 -12.62 13.26 -8.70
C GLU A 136 -11.31 12.65 -9.21
N GLU A 137 -10.23 13.42 -9.22
CA GLU A 137 -8.90 12.92 -9.62
C GLU A 137 -8.29 12.01 -8.54
N ASN A 138 -8.55 12.27 -7.26
CA ASN A 138 -8.16 11.34 -6.18
C ASN A 138 -8.84 9.99 -6.34
N VAL A 139 -10.15 9.99 -6.59
CA VAL A 139 -10.94 8.78 -6.84
C VAL A 139 -10.42 8.05 -8.08
N ALA A 140 -10.19 8.77 -9.18
CA ALA A 140 -9.67 8.19 -10.42
C ALA A 140 -8.29 7.54 -10.23
N GLU A 141 -7.38 8.16 -9.47
CA GLU A 141 -6.09 7.56 -9.16
C GLU A 141 -6.23 6.28 -8.34
N VAL A 142 -6.98 6.33 -7.24
CA VAL A 142 -7.16 5.16 -6.37
C VAL A 142 -7.77 4.02 -7.18
N ARG A 143 -8.77 4.31 -8.02
CA ARG A 143 -9.34 3.36 -8.96
C ARG A 143 -8.27 2.76 -9.89
N SER A 144 -7.48 3.60 -10.54
CA SER A 144 -6.43 3.18 -11.48
C SER A 144 -5.35 2.32 -10.81
N LEU A 145 -4.99 2.61 -9.56
CA LEU A 145 -4.01 1.82 -8.80
C LEU A 145 -4.54 0.42 -8.47
N ILE A 146 -5.80 0.32 -8.05
CA ILE A 146 -6.44 -0.97 -7.74
C ILE A 146 -6.64 -1.77 -9.05
N ASP A 147 -7.10 -1.10 -10.11
CA ASP A 147 -7.30 -1.69 -11.45
C ASP A 147 -6.01 -2.32 -11.96
N GLN A 148 -4.89 -1.59 -11.91
CA GLN A 148 -3.60 -2.10 -12.37
C GLN A 148 -3.14 -3.33 -11.57
N MET A 149 -3.36 -3.35 -10.24
CA MET A 149 -3.05 -4.54 -9.43
C MET A 149 -3.95 -5.72 -9.79
N CYS A 150 -5.25 -5.50 -9.94
CA CYS A 150 -6.20 -6.53 -10.37
C CYS A 150 -5.85 -7.08 -11.76
N PHE A 151 -5.48 -6.21 -12.70
CA PHE A 151 -5.00 -6.60 -14.02
C PHE A 151 -3.72 -7.45 -13.93
N ALA A 152 -2.71 -7.00 -13.18
CA ALA A 152 -1.46 -7.76 -13.00
C ALA A 152 -1.70 -9.16 -12.42
N ILE A 153 -2.65 -9.29 -11.48
CA ILE A 153 -3.04 -10.58 -10.89
C ILE A 153 -3.70 -11.48 -11.93
N THR A 154 -4.73 -10.97 -12.60
CA THR A 154 -5.59 -11.77 -13.49
C THR A 154 -4.95 -12.09 -14.83
N GLN A 155 -4.08 -11.22 -15.37
CA GLN A 155 -3.39 -11.41 -16.64
C GLN A 155 -2.57 -12.73 -16.66
N LYS A 156 -2.08 -13.16 -15.51
CA LYS A 156 -1.28 -14.38 -15.34
C LYS A 156 -2.11 -15.58 -14.86
N GLY A 157 -3.44 -15.46 -14.86
CA GLY A 157 -4.38 -16.52 -14.51
C GLY A 157 -4.61 -16.73 -13.01
N ALA A 158 -3.97 -15.93 -12.15
CA ALA A 158 -4.21 -15.98 -10.71
C ALA A 158 -5.53 -15.29 -10.35
N LYS A 159 -6.15 -15.73 -9.25
CA LYS A 159 -7.36 -15.08 -8.71
C LYS A 159 -7.00 -14.09 -7.60
N GLY A 160 -7.70 -12.96 -7.55
CA GLY A 160 -7.56 -12.01 -6.45
C GLY A 160 -8.49 -12.32 -5.28
N TYR A 161 -7.95 -12.31 -4.07
CA TYR A 161 -8.71 -12.26 -2.81
C TYR A 161 -8.25 -11.04 -2.00
N TRP A 162 -9.09 -10.01 -1.93
CA TRP A 162 -8.73 -8.71 -1.39
C TRP A 162 -9.31 -8.52 0.00
N ILE A 163 -8.44 -8.21 0.96
CA ILE A 163 -8.81 -7.90 2.33
C ILE A 163 -8.91 -6.38 2.41
N LEU A 164 -10.13 -5.86 2.48
CA LEU A 164 -10.36 -4.41 2.53
C LEU A 164 -9.80 -3.83 3.83
N PRO A 165 -9.51 -2.52 3.89
CA PRO A 165 -9.05 -1.85 5.11
C PRO A 165 -9.98 -2.14 6.30
N PRO A 166 -9.45 -2.44 7.49
CA PRO A 166 -10.25 -2.52 8.70
C PRO A 166 -10.74 -1.12 9.10
N ASP A 167 -11.60 -1.10 10.12
CA ASP A 167 -12.00 0.15 10.76
C ASP A 167 -10.75 0.92 11.25
N SER A 168 -10.74 2.23 11.01
CA SER A 168 -9.79 3.15 11.61
C SER A 168 -10.52 4.06 12.58
N HIS A 169 -9.79 4.68 13.49
CA HIS A 169 -10.38 5.66 14.39
C HIS A 169 -10.99 6.83 13.59
N GLU A 170 -12.22 7.24 13.91
CA GLU A 170 -12.99 8.20 13.09
C GLU A 170 -12.34 9.60 13.03
N MET A 171 -11.68 10.03 14.10
CA MET A 171 -10.87 11.26 14.10
C MET A 171 -9.64 11.19 13.18
N ARG A 172 -9.13 9.98 12.87
CA ARG A 172 -8.02 9.80 11.92
C ARG A 172 -8.54 9.76 10.49
N TYR A 173 -9.54 8.92 10.24
CA TYR A 173 -10.25 8.78 8.97
C TYR A 173 -11.76 8.75 9.23
N PRO A 174 -12.52 9.77 8.81
CA PRO A 174 -13.98 9.80 8.99
C PRO A 174 -14.66 8.59 8.35
N ARG A 175 -15.78 8.14 8.92
CA ARG A 175 -16.49 6.93 8.47
C ARG A 175 -16.91 7.00 7.00
N GLU A 176 -17.24 8.19 6.51
CA GLU A 176 -17.61 8.42 5.12
C GLU A 176 -16.43 8.12 4.20
N LEU A 177 -15.21 8.56 4.56
CA LEU A 177 -13.98 8.28 3.81
C LEU A 177 -13.65 6.78 3.82
N GLN A 178 -13.85 6.12 4.97
CA GLN A 178 -13.65 4.67 5.13
C GLN A 178 -14.60 3.86 4.25
N THR A 179 -15.87 4.26 4.22
CA THR A 179 -16.91 3.65 3.40
C THR A 179 -16.65 3.87 1.90
N GLU A 180 -16.23 5.08 1.53
CA GLU A 180 -15.92 5.44 0.15
C GLU A 180 -14.76 4.58 -0.41
N LEU A 181 -13.66 4.46 0.34
CA LEU A 181 -12.52 3.66 -0.09
C LEU A 181 -12.91 2.18 -0.23
N ALA A 182 -13.61 1.61 0.75
CA ALA A 182 -14.05 0.21 0.71
C ALA A 182 -14.99 -0.05 -0.47
N SER A 183 -15.89 0.89 -0.78
CA SER A 183 -16.81 0.79 -1.92
C SER A 183 -16.04 0.82 -3.25
N LEU A 184 -15.11 1.77 -3.40
CA LEU A 184 -14.29 1.90 -4.60
C LEU A 184 -13.43 0.65 -4.84
N MET A 185 -12.79 0.13 -3.80
CA MET A 185 -12.04 -1.13 -3.89
C MET A 185 -12.93 -2.30 -4.26
N THR A 186 -14.12 -2.40 -3.65
CA THR A 186 -15.07 -3.48 -3.93
C THR A 186 -15.52 -3.49 -5.38
N GLU A 187 -15.85 -2.32 -5.93
CA GLU A 187 -16.30 -2.16 -7.31
C GLU A 187 -15.22 -2.67 -8.28
N VAL A 188 -14.00 -2.14 -8.18
CA VAL A 188 -12.91 -2.49 -9.10
C VAL A 188 -12.54 -3.97 -8.97
N VAL A 189 -12.40 -4.50 -7.75
CA VAL A 189 -12.03 -5.91 -7.55
C VAL A 189 -13.06 -6.85 -8.18
N LYS A 190 -14.35 -6.51 -8.09
CA LYS A 190 -15.44 -7.32 -8.68
C LYS A 190 -15.45 -7.27 -10.20
N GLU A 191 -15.03 -6.18 -10.84
CA GLU A 191 -14.88 -6.11 -12.31
C GLU A 191 -13.89 -7.16 -12.84
N TYR A 192 -12.91 -7.54 -12.02
CA TYR A 192 -11.92 -8.57 -12.32
C TYR A 192 -12.29 -9.96 -11.78
N ASN A 193 -13.55 -10.18 -11.38
CA ASN A 193 -14.02 -11.41 -10.73
C ASN A 193 -13.21 -11.78 -9.46
N GLY A 194 -12.60 -10.79 -8.80
CA GLY A 194 -11.94 -10.97 -7.51
C GLY A 194 -12.94 -11.09 -6.37
N ALA A 195 -12.53 -11.76 -5.30
CA ALA A 195 -13.27 -11.77 -4.04
C ALA A 195 -12.81 -10.66 -3.11
N VAL A 196 -13.72 -10.18 -2.26
CA VAL A 196 -13.42 -9.18 -1.24
C VAL A 196 -13.85 -9.67 0.14
N PHE A 197 -13.03 -9.39 1.14
CA PHE A 197 -13.37 -9.49 2.55
C PHE A 197 -13.57 -8.09 3.12
N GLU A 198 -14.80 -7.79 3.53
CA GLU A 198 -15.18 -6.48 4.09
C GLU A 198 -14.80 -6.37 5.57
N SER A 199 -13.53 -6.04 5.85
CA SER A 199 -12.99 -6.01 7.22
C SER A 199 -13.79 -5.13 8.19
N GLN A 200 -14.32 -3.99 7.74
CA GLN A 200 -15.13 -3.06 8.56
C GLN A 200 -16.36 -3.73 9.20
N LYS A 201 -16.88 -4.84 8.64
CA LYS A 201 -17.98 -5.60 9.26
C LYS A 201 -17.57 -6.40 10.50
N PHE A 202 -16.27 -6.62 10.68
CA PHE A 202 -15.71 -7.53 11.69
C PHE A 202 -14.72 -6.86 12.62
N THR A 203 -14.37 -5.60 12.35
CA THR A 203 -13.38 -4.85 13.11
C THR A 203 -14.02 -3.57 13.63
N LYS A 204 -13.61 -3.14 14.82
CA LYS A 204 -13.93 -1.82 15.35
C LYS A 204 -12.69 -1.28 16.04
N PHE A 205 -12.24 -0.09 15.65
CA PHE A 205 -11.08 0.53 16.31
C PHE A 205 -11.53 1.18 17.61
N THR A 206 -11.06 0.67 18.76
CA THR A 206 -11.47 1.16 20.09
C THR A 206 -10.34 1.84 20.87
N ASP A 207 -9.09 1.68 20.43
CA ASP A 207 -7.96 2.27 21.12
C ASP A 207 -8.04 3.80 21.08
N PRO A 208 -7.66 4.50 22.17
CA PRO A 208 -7.78 5.94 22.25
C PRO A 208 -6.91 6.60 21.19
N TYR A 209 -7.50 7.53 20.45
CA TYR A 209 -6.78 8.42 19.55
C TYR A 209 -6.66 9.82 20.18
N PRO A 210 -5.51 10.49 20.03
CA PRO A 210 -4.33 10.05 19.26
C PRO A 210 -3.23 9.46 20.14
N LEU A 211 -3.57 8.88 21.31
CA LEU A 211 -2.59 8.12 22.10
C LEU A 211 -2.01 6.97 21.26
N THR A 212 -2.85 6.38 20.41
CA THR A 212 -2.47 5.49 19.31
C THR A 212 -2.62 6.22 17.97
N ASP A 213 -2.11 5.64 16.89
CA ASP A 213 -2.19 6.24 15.55
C ASP A 213 -3.58 6.14 14.88
N GLY A 214 -4.52 5.42 15.50
CA GLY A 214 -5.87 5.23 14.98
C GLY A 214 -5.98 4.25 13.82
N ILE A 215 -4.96 3.42 13.59
CA ILE A 215 -4.84 2.50 12.44
C ILE A 215 -4.37 1.11 12.89
N HIS A 216 -3.31 1.03 13.70
CA HIS A 216 -2.69 -0.25 14.07
C HIS A 216 -3.36 -0.83 15.30
N TYR A 217 -3.99 -1.98 15.11
CA TYR A 217 -4.69 -2.71 16.16
C TYR A 217 -3.74 -3.32 17.18
N GLY A 218 -4.21 -3.37 18.43
CA GLY A 218 -3.64 -4.23 19.46
C GLY A 218 -3.62 -5.71 19.02
N ARG A 219 -2.77 -6.50 19.68
CA ARG A 219 -2.51 -7.89 19.30
C ARG A 219 -3.79 -8.75 19.24
N GLU A 220 -4.64 -8.69 20.26
CA GLU A 220 -5.85 -9.52 20.38
C GLU A 220 -6.87 -9.24 19.26
N ASP A 221 -7.13 -7.96 18.99
CA ASP A 221 -8.03 -7.56 17.91
C ASP A 221 -7.47 -7.91 16.52
N ALA A 222 -6.16 -7.75 16.33
CA ALA A 222 -5.47 -8.11 15.10
C ALA A 222 -5.52 -9.63 14.84
N GLU A 223 -5.35 -10.46 15.88
CA GLU A 223 -5.52 -11.92 15.80
C GLU A 223 -6.97 -12.28 15.49
N THR A 224 -7.93 -11.68 16.19
CA THR A 224 -9.36 -11.91 15.96
C THR A 224 -9.77 -11.56 14.53
N TRP A 225 -9.31 -10.43 14.00
CA TRP A 225 -9.54 -10.05 12.61
C TRP A 225 -8.95 -11.08 11.63
N ALA A 226 -7.71 -11.52 11.84
CA ALA A 226 -7.07 -12.52 10.99
C ALA A 226 -7.82 -13.85 10.99
N GLU A 227 -8.36 -14.29 12.12
CA GLU A 227 -9.16 -15.52 12.18
C GLU A 227 -10.46 -15.41 11.37
N ARG A 228 -11.11 -14.23 11.37
CA ARG A 228 -12.30 -13.99 10.53
C ARG A 228 -11.95 -14.03 9.05
N VAL A 229 -10.84 -13.40 8.66
CA VAL A 229 -10.35 -13.46 7.27
C VAL A 229 -10.02 -14.90 6.89
N ALA A 230 -9.30 -15.63 7.73
CA ALA A 230 -8.91 -17.02 7.44
C ALA A 230 -10.13 -17.94 7.30
N ALA A 231 -11.16 -17.76 8.12
CA ALA A 231 -12.40 -18.53 8.02
C ALA A 231 -13.15 -18.25 6.70
N ASP A 232 -13.27 -16.99 6.29
CA ASP A 232 -13.88 -16.62 5.01
C ASP A 232 -13.06 -17.10 3.82
N PHE A 233 -11.73 -16.94 3.87
CA PHE A 233 -10.82 -17.43 2.84
C PHE A 233 -10.94 -18.94 2.61
N LYS A 234 -11.10 -19.73 3.68
CA LYS A 234 -11.37 -21.18 3.57
C LYS A 234 -12.67 -21.47 2.81
N VAL A 235 -13.72 -20.67 3.01
CA VAL A 235 -14.98 -20.81 2.24
C VAL A 235 -14.74 -20.44 0.77
N TYR A 236 -14.03 -19.34 0.52
CA TYR A 236 -13.65 -18.93 -0.83
C TYR A 236 -12.91 -20.04 -1.59
N LEU A 237 -11.93 -20.70 -0.96
CA LEU A 237 -11.17 -21.81 -1.56
C LEU A 237 -12.06 -22.98 -1.95
N ARG A 238 -13.04 -23.34 -1.12
CA ARG A 238 -13.97 -24.44 -1.41
C ARG A 238 -14.86 -24.16 -2.62
N ILE A 239 -15.25 -22.90 -2.80
CA ILE A 239 -16.10 -22.48 -3.93
C ILE A 239 -15.28 -22.35 -5.21
N ASN A 240 -14.05 -21.82 -5.11
CA ASN A 240 -13.26 -21.38 -6.27
C ASN A 240 -12.08 -22.28 -6.64
N GLY A 241 -11.78 -23.34 -5.87
CA GLY A 241 -10.65 -24.24 -6.07
C GLY A 241 -10.65 -25.07 -7.37
N SER A 242 -11.66 -24.93 -8.23
CA SER A 242 -11.81 -25.74 -9.45
C SER A 242 -12.09 -24.95 -10.74
N TYR A 243 -12.00 -23.62 -10.74
CA TYR A 243 -12.44 -22.79 -11.89
C TYR A 243 -11.29 -22.04 -12.57
N ALA A 244 -11.04 -22.32 -13.85
CA ALA A 244 -10.24 -21.47 -14.75
C ALA A 244 -11.14 -20.33 -15.27
N GLY A 245 -10.98 -19.12 -14.74
CA GLY A 245 -11.74 -17.93 -15.16
C GLY A 245 -11.15 -17.31 -16.43
N LYS A 246 -12.00 -16.61 -17.21
CA LYS A 246 -11.56 -15.80 -18.36
C LYS A 246 -10.88 -14.51 -17.88
N VAL A 247 -9.78 -14.16 -18.54
CA VAL A 247 -8.96 -12.96 -18.32
C VAL A 247 -9.57 -11.77 -19.08
N PRO A 248 -9.73 -10.58 -18.49
CA PRO A 248 -10.08 -9.36 -19.22
C PRO A 248 -8.93 -8.91 -20.14
N ASP A 249 -9.25 -8.51 -21.37
CA ASP A 249 -8.27 -8.26 -22.45
C ASP A 249 -7.70 -6.82 -22.48
N GLN A 250 -8.13 -5.93 -21.58
CA GLN A 250 -7.73 -4.50 -21.60
C GLN A 250 -7.42 -3.95 -20.20
N ARG A 251 -6.34 -3.15 -20.12
CA ARG A 251 -5.80 -2.45 -18.94
C ARG A 251 -6.32 -1.00 -18.89
N ALA A 252 -6.55 -0.41 -17.72
CA ALA A 252 -6.68 1.04 -17.63
C ALA A 252 -5.30 1.72 -17.76
N ASP A 253 -5.20 2.76 -18.59
CA ASP A 253 -3.99 3.58 -18.64
C ASP A 253 -3.69 4.19 -17.26
N PRO A 254 -2.42 4.26 -16.83
CA PRO A 254 -2.06 4.99 -15.62
C PRO A 254 -2.52 6.46 -15.78
N VAL A 255 -3.26 6.99 -14.80
CA VAL A 255 -3.74 8.39 -14.82
C VAL A 255 -2.59 9.38 -15.05
N VAL A 256 -1.37 9.04 -14.60
CA VAL A 256 -0.15 9.83 -14.79
C VAL A 256 0.23 10.00 -16.27
N SER A 257 -0.10 9.06 -17.17
CA SER A 257 0.25 9.17 -18.60
C SER A 257 -0.56 10.25 -19.33
N ARG A 258 -1.77 10.57 -18.85
CA ARG A 258 -2.65 11.58 -19.47
C ARG A 258 -2.18 13.02 -19.21
N LEU A 259 -1.51 13.28 -18.08
CA LEU A 259 -0.99 14.61 -17.76
C LEU A 259 0.25 14.99 -18.59
N VAL A 260 1.08 14.01 -18.95
CA VAL A 260 2.26 14.26 -19.80
C VAL A 260 1.88 14.45 -21.28
N SER A 261 0.74 13.88 -21.69
CA SER A 261 0.24 14.00 -23.07
C SER A 261 -0.56 15.29 -23.33
N ALA A 262 -1.07 15.94 -22.27
CA ALA A 262 -1.88 17.15 -22.37
C ALA A 262 -1.05 18.46 -22.43
N SER A 263 0.28 18.41 -22.32
CA SER A 263 1.17 19.58 -22.41
C SER A 263 1.80 19.81 -23.80
N LYS A 264 1.42 19.02 -24.82
CA LYS A 264 1.80 19.27 -26.22
C LYS A 264 0.62 19.87 -26.99
N GLY A 265 0.35 21.15 -26.74
CA GLY A 265 -0.54 21.96 -27.57
C GLY A 265 -0.26 23.44 -27.34
N SER A 266 0.50 24.03 -28.28
CA SER A 266 0.40 25.40 -28.87
C SER A 266 -0.17 26.52 -27.97
N ASP A 267 0.55 27.58 -27.59
CA ASP A 267 1.17 28.59 -28.48
C ASP A 267 2.36 29.31 -27.82
N LEU A 268 3.46 29.47 -28.56
CA LEU A 268 4.56 30.40 -28.22
C LEU A 268 4.50 31.64 -29.13
N PRO A 269 4.70 32.86 -28.61
CA PRO A 269 4.69 34.09 -29.40
C PRO A 269 5.93 34.20 -30.31
N PRO A 270 5.83 34.91 -31.45
CA PRO A 270 6.89 34.93 -32.45
C PRO A 270 8.04 35.84 -32.02
N GLY A 271 9.25 35.28 -31.91
CA GLY A 271 10.45 36.10 -31.74
C GLY A 271 11.66 35.47 -31.06
N MET A 272 12.02 34.21 -31.37
CA MET A 272 13.38 33.73 -31.10
C MET A 272 13.88 32.81 -32.22
N THR A 273 15.07 33.13 -32.68
CA THR A 273 15.77 32.57 -33.83
C THR A 273 16.20 31.13 -33.59
N LYS A 274 16.04 30.26 -34.60
CA LYS A 274 16.51 28.87 -34.62
C LYS A 274 18.04 28.80 -34.47
N ILE A 275 18.53 27.97 -33.56
CA ILE A 275 19.87 27.36 -33.63
C ILE A 275 19.69 25.89 -34.01
N ALA A 276 20.54 25.45 -34.93
CA ALA A 276 20.43 24.27 -35.76
C ALA A 276 20.51 22.92 -35.04
N ASP A 277 19.89 21.93 -35.68
CA ASP A 277 19.90 20.51 -35.39
C ASP A 277 21.31 19.88 -35.44
N GLY A 278 21.56 18.95 -34.51
CA GLY A 278 22.76 18.11 -34.48
C GLY A 278 22.50 16.77 -33.78
N SER A 279 22.10 15.78 -34.58
CA SER A 279 22.34 14.33 -34.44
C SER A 279 22.26 13.64 -33.06
N GLY A 280 21.21 12.83 -32.90
CA GLY A 280 21.30 11.40 -32.56
C GLY A 280 22.20 10.98 -31.40
N THR A 281 21.65 10.93 -30.19
CA THR A 281 22.10 10.04 -29.11
C THR A 281 20.89 9.51 -28.36
N THR A 282 20.86 8.19 -28.18
CA THR A 282 20.04 7.43 -27.23
C THR A 282 19.82 8.18 -25.92
N PRO A 283 18.61 8.14 -25.31
CA PRO A 283 18.38 8.77 -24.03
C PRO A 283 19.32 8.17 -22.99
N PRO A 284 20.03 8.98 -22.19
CA PRO A 284 20.93 8.47 -21.18
C PRO A 284 20.13 7.68 -20.14
N SER A 285 20.61 6.49 -19.84
CA SER A 285 20.24 5.75 -18.64
C SER A 285 20.43 6.69 -17.44
N ALA A 286 19.36 6.98 -16.72
CA ALA A 286 19.40 7.82 -15.52
C ALA A 286 20.21 7.11 -14.43
N THR A 287 21.52 7.29 -14.46
CA THR A 287 22.37 7.06 -13.30
C THR A 287 21.93 8.07 -12.25
N PHE A 288 21.31 7.60 -11.17
CA PHE A 288 20.95 8.41 -10.02
C PHE A 288 22.21 9.14 -9.52
N ASP A 289 22.26 10.45 -9.72
CA ASP A 289 23.31 11.27 -9.13
C ASP A 289 23.24 11.14 -7.60
N PRO A 290 24.38 10.99 -6.92
CA PRO A 290 24.41 10.90 -5.47
C PRO A 290 23.76 12.15 -4.88
N GLN A 291 22.79 11.95 -3.98
CA GLN A 291 22.13 13.03 -3.26
C GLN A 291 23.19 13.98 -2.67
N PRO A 292 23.15 15.29 -2.99
CA PRO A 292 24.12 16.25 -2.47
C PRO A 292 24.18 16.21 -0.94
N ALA A 293 25.40 16.25 -0.39
CA ALA A 293 25.61 16.23 1.06
C ALA A 293 25.07 17.51 1.74
N GLU A 294 25.11 18.64 1.03
CA GLU A 294 24.62 19.93 1.51
C GLU A 294 24.23 20.84 0.33
N VAL A 295 23.12 21.54 0.45
CA VAL A 295 22.61 22.51 -0.53
C VAL A 295 22.26 23.83 0.16
N ASP A 296 22.28 24.92 -0.60
CA ASP A 296 21.97 26.27 -0.11
C ASP A 296 20.96 26.91 -1.06
N LEU A 297 19.69 26.90 -0.66
CA LEU A 297 18.55 27.14 -1.54
C LEU A 297 17.69 28.30 -1.05
N THR A 298 17.23 29.12 -2.00
CA THR A 298 16.09 30.00 -1.82
C THR A 298 14.85 29.27 -2.30
N LEU A 299 13.84 29.20 -1.44
CA LEU A 299 12.70 28.31 -1.54
C LEU A 299 11.39 29.08 -1.38
N ARG A 300 10.36 28.69 -2.14
CA ARG A 300 8.98 29.16 -1.96
C ARG A 300 8.10 28.01 -1.49
N LEU A 301 7.41 28.18 -0.36
CA LEU A 301 6.59 27.14 0.23
C LEU A 301 5.37 26.84 -0.66
N LEU A 302 5.24 25.61 -1.15
CA LEU A 302 4.09 25.18 -1.96
C LEU A 302 3.05 24.47 -1.11
N GLU A 303 3.50 23.57 -0.23
CA GLU A 303 2.64 22.77 0.63
C GLU A 303 3.32 22.46 1.96
N LYS A 304 2.55 22.29 3.02
CA LYS A 304 3.07 21.88 4.33
C LYS A 304 2.13 20.92 5.03
N SER A 305 2.72 19.99 5.77
CA SER A 305 1.97 19.17 6.69
C SER A 305 1.43 19.95 7.88
N THR A 306 0.23 19.58 8.33
CA THR A 306 -0.48 20.29 9.39
C THR A 306 -0.84 19.37 10.55
N ILE A 307 -0.67 19.86 11.77
CA ILE A 307 -1.23 19.25 12.98
C ILE A 307 -2.39 20.13 13.40
N GLN A 308 -3.61 19.57 13.41
CA GLN A 308 -4.80 20.36 13.72
C GLN A 308 -4.92 20.68 15.21
N ASN A 309 -4.50 19.76 16.08
CA ASN A 309 -4.60 19.96 17.52
C ASN A 309 -3.37 19.44 18.28
N LEU A 310 -2.63 20.35 18.91
CA LEU A 310 -1.46 20.04 19.74
C LEU A 310 -1.82 19.38 21.07
N THR A 311 -3.03 19.63 21.60
CA THR A 311 -3.42 19.00 22.87
C THR A 311 -3.55 17.51 22.70
N ASP A 312 -3.91 17.09 21.50
CA ASP A 312 -4.22 15.71 21.22
C ASP A 312 -2.91 14.94 21.02
N VAL A 313 -1.88 15.49 20.37
CA VAL A 313 -0.67 14.73 20.05
C VAL A 313 0.09 14.19 21.29
N PRO A 314 0.48 12.89 21.32
CA PRO A 314 1.11 12.27 22.49
C PRO A 314 2.62 12.56 22.60
N TYR A 315 3.22 13.12 21.56
CA TYR A 315 4.65 13.40 21.47
C TYR A 315 4.98 14.86 21.86
N SER A 316 6.13 15.05 22.49
CA SER A 316 6.64 16.38 22.83
C SER A 316 7.23 17.11 21.64
N ASN A 317 7.77 16.38 20.66
CA ASN A 317 8.44 16.94 19.49
C ASN A 317 7.97 16.25 18.20
N ALA A 318 7.89 17.01 17.10
CA ALA A 318 7.47 16.47 15.81
C ALA A 318 8.14 17.19 14.64
N LEU A 319 8.41 16.42 13.59
CA LEU A 319 8.78 16.91 12.27
C LEU A 319 7.54 17.03 11.39
N GLY A 320 7.47 18.07 10.57
CA GLY A 320 6.47 18.25 9.52
C GLY A 320 7.16 18.28 8.17
N VAL A 321 6.62 17.57 7.19
CA VAL A 321 7.15 17.58 5.83
C VAL A 321 6.56 18.73 5.03
N TYR A 322 7.43 19.55 4.45
CA TYR A 322 7.09 20.75 3.68
C TYR A 322 7.66 20.56 2.28
N GLU A 323 6.88 20.90 1.25
CA GLU A 323 7.30 20.85 -0.15
C GLU A 323 7.47 22.29 -0.65
N TYR A 324 8.64 22.56 -1.22
CA TYR A 324 9.02 23.88 -1.72
C TYR A 324 9.31 23.84 -3.22
N GLU A 325 9.06 24.96 -3.90
CA GLU A 325 9.65 25.31 -5.18
C GLU A 325 11.06 25.88 -4.93
N VAL A 326 12.03 25.43 -5.72
CA VAL A 326 13.40 25.97 -5.69
C VAL A 326 13.45 27.17 -6.62
N ILE A 327 13.54 28.36 -6.04
CA ILE A 327 13.60 29.63 -6.78
C ILE A 327 15.04 30.15 -6.94
N GLY A 328 15.97 29.66 -6.12
CA GLY A 328 17.40 29.94 -6.25
C GLY A 328 18.23 28.81 -5.64
N ASP A 329 19.37 28.52 -6.26
CA ASP A 329 20.37 27.58 -5.75
C ASP A 329 21.73 28.28 -5.76
N ALA A 330 22.20 28.69 -4.58
CA ALA A 330 23.45 29.43 -4.45
C ALA A 330 24.69 28.57 -4.75
N ARG A 331 24.57 27.24 -4.72
CA ARG A 331 25.68 26.30 -4.98
C ARG A 331 25.61 25.66 -6.36
N GLY A 332 24.46 25.75 -7.03
CA GLY A 332 24.22 25.13 -8.35
C GLY A 332 24.34 23.61 -8.33
N ASN A 333 24.10 22.98 -7.18
CA ASN A 333 24.29 21.55 -6.96
C ASN A 333 22.99 20.79 -6.65
N TYR A 334 21.81 21.44 -6.73
CA TYR A 334 20.51 20.80 -6.57
C TYR A 334 19.78 20.69 -7.93
N PRO A 335 19.57 19.47 -8.47
CA PRO A 335 19.13 19.30 -9.85
C PRO A 335 17.61 19.38 -10.05
N TYR A 336 16.82 19.58 -8.99
CA TYR A 336 15.36 19.52 -9.04
C TYR A 336 14.72 20.89 -8.81
N GLN A 337 13.56 21.11 -9.45
CA GLN A 337 12.75 22.34 -9.27
C GLN A 337 11.98 22.35 -7.94
N LYS A 338 11.89 21.21 -7.25
CA LYS A 338 11.17 21.06 -6.00
C LYS A 338 12.01 20.31 -5.00
N ILE A 339 11.80 20.58 -3.71
CA ILE A 339 12.47 19.90 -2.61
C ILE A 339 11.51 19.62 -1.47
N ARG A 340 11.76 18.52 -0.75
CA ARG A 340 11.09 18.23 0.52
C ARG A 340 12.00 18.50 1.69
N VAL A 341 11.46 19.22 2.67
CA VAL A 341 12.19 19.60 3.88
C VAL A 341 11.36 19.20 5.11
N ALA A 342 11.95 18.39 5.97
CA ALA A 342 11.44 18.07 7.29
C ALA A 342 11.82 19.19 8.26
N HIS A 343 10.82 19.90 8.78
CA HIS A 343 10.99 20.96 9.77
C HIS A 343 10.54 20.50 11.15
N GLY A 344 11.23 20.91 12.21
CA GLY A 344 10.70 20.81 13.58
C GLY A 344 9.50 21.72 13.75
N ILE A 345 8.29 21.19 13.59
CA ILE A 345 7.03 21.96 13.69
C ILE A 345 6.46 21.97 15.11
N VAL A 346 6.85 21.01 15.95
CA VAL A 346 6.49 20.96 17.37
C VAL A 346 7.74 20.74 18.18
N PHE A 347 7.92 21.57 19.21
CA PHE A 347 8.97 21.41 20.21
C PHE A 347 8.41 21.65 21.61
N ASN A 348 8.62 20.72 22.52
CA ASN A 348 8.07 20.73 23.87
C ASN A 348 6.55 21.07 23.91
N ARG A 349 5.78 20.38 23.05
CA ARG A 349 4.32 20.53 22.87
C ARG A 349 3.86 21.93 22.45
N LYS A 350 4.73 22.73 21.84
CA LYS A 350 4.40 24.05 21.27
C LYS A 350 4.74 24.06 19.79
N PHE A 351 3.90 24.75 19.01
CA PHE A 351 4.24 25.04 17.62
C PHE A 351 5.48 25.92 17.57
N THR A 352 6.36 25.63 16.63
CA THR A 352 7.49 26.49 16.29
C THR A 352 7.05 27.56 15.29
N SER A 353 7.87 28.59 15.08
CA SER A 353 7.55 29.66 14.12
C SER A 353 7.32 29.15 12.70
N ILE A 354 8.09 28.14 12.27
CA ILE A 354 7.95 27.54 10.93
C ILE A 354 6.58 26.87 10.73
N ALA A 355 5.96 26.36 11.79
CA ALA A 355 4.62 25.76 11.72
C ALA A 355 3.55 26.76 11.24
N HIS A 356 3.78 28.06 11.45
CA HIS A 356 2.85 29.13 11.11
C HIS A 356 3.07 29.73 9.72
N GLN A 357 4.10 29.31 8.97
CA GLN A 357 4.38 29.89 7.66
C GLN A 357 3.28 29.63 6.64
N GLU A 358 2.89 30.65 5.89
CA GLU A 358 1.84 30.54 4.87
C GLU A 358 2.39 29.99 3.56
N ILE A 359 1.51 29.34 2.78
CA ILE A 359 1.85 28.95 1.42
C ILE A 359 2.22 30.20 0.61
N GLY A 360 3.28 30.09 -0.20
CA GLY A 360 3.88 31.21 -0.91
C GLY A 360 4.99 31.93 -0.15
N HIS A 361 5.20 31.64 1.14
CA HIS A 361 6.31 32.22 1.90
C HIS A 361 7.66 31.82 1.30
N GLU A 362 8.55 32.79 1.16
CA GLU A 362 9.91 32.59 0.65
C GLU A 362 10.93 32.57 1.78
N ILE A 363 11.85 31.60 1.74
CA ILE A 363 12.87 31.40 2.76
C ILE A 363 14.19 30.94 2.12
N THR A 364 15.32 31.37 2.66
CA THR A 364 16.63 30.83 2.29
C THR A 364 17.11 29.88 3.38
N LEU A 365 17.48 28.65 3.00
CA LEU A 365 17.88 27.60 3.91
C LEU A 365 19.13 26.88 3.42
N ARG A 366 20.04 26.63 4.35
CA ARG A 366 21.08 25.62 4.20
C ARG A 366 20.51 24.28 4.63
N LEU A 367 20.54 23.29 3.74
CA LEU A 367 19.88 22.02 3.94
C LEU A 367 20.87 20.86 3.81
N VAL A 368 20.65 19.83 4.61
CA VAL A 368 21.35 18.54 4.55
C VAL A 368 20.34 17.39 4.47
N PRO A 369 20.71 16.20 3.95
CA PRO A 369 19.83 15.04 4.01
C PRO A 369 19.35 14.79 5.44
N LEU A 370 18.06 14.45 5.64
CA LEU A 370 17.52 14.17 6.98
C LEU A 370 18.30 13.04 7.68
N SER A 371 18.89 12.11 6.91
CA SER A 371 19.74 11.04 7.40
C SER A 371 21.00 11.50 8.15
N THR A 372 21.40 12.75 7.98
CA THR A 372 22.55 13.36 8.66
C THR A 372 22.36 13.42 10.17
N TYR A 373 21.13 13.67 10.65
CA TYR A 373 20.81 13.80 12.07
C TYR A 373 20.03 12.60 12.60
N ARG A 374 20.73 11.62 13.19
CA ARG A 374 20.09 10.44 13.80
C ARG A 374 19.09 10.79 14.90
N SER A 375 19.30 11.89 15.63
CA SER A 375 18.40 12.35 16.70
C SER A 375 17.04 12.80 16.18
N LEU A 376 16.97 13.34 14.96
CA LEU A 376 15.71 13.76 14.34
C LEU A 376 14.91 12.55 13.82
N GLN A 377 15.58 11.44 13.52
CA GLN A 377 14.91 10.21 13.07
C GLN A 377 14.04 9.57 14.16
N THR A 378 14.25 9.93 15.43
CA THR A 378 13.43 9.43 16.54
C THR A 378 12.18 10.28 16.78
N TRP A 379 12.06 11.43 16.11
CA TRP A 379 10.90 12.31 16.25
C TRP A 379 9.74 11.80 15.40
N GLN A 380 8.52 12.00 15.88
CA GLN A 380 7.34 11.71 15.08
C GLN A 380 7.36 12.60 13.84
N THR A 381 7.32 11.99 12.66
CA THR A 381 7.15 12.72 11.41
C THR A 381 5.69 12.74 11.02
N VAL A 382 5.17 13.94 10.78
CA VAL A 382 3.85 14.18 10.20
C VAL A 382 4.08 14.50 8.74
N ASP A 383 3.78 13.52 7.89
CA ASP A 383 3.71 13.68 6.45
C ASP A 383 2.30 13.30 6.00
N ASP A 384 1.45 14.31 5.82
CA ASP A 384 0.13 14.19 5.21
C ASP A 384 0.13 14.67 3.75
N LEU A 385 1.31 14.95 3.18
CA LEU A 385 1.48 15.29 1.78
C LEU A 385 1.42 14.00 0.93
N ARG A 386 1.05 14.11 -0.36
CA ARG A 386 1.16 12.95 -1.28
C ARG A 386 2.62 12.50 -1.29
N PRO A 387 2.96 11.23 -1.04
CA PRO A 387 4.36 10.80 -1.10
C PRO A 387 4.97 11.14 -2.47
N ASN A 388 6.08 11.87 -2.47
CA ASN A 388 6.90 12.10 -3.65
C ASN A 388 8.25 11.43 -3.41
N PHE A 389 8.34 10.16 -3.82
CA PHE A 389 9.51 9.34 -3.59
C PHE A 389 10.69 9.65 -4.52
N GLU A 390 10.47 10.50 -5.54
CA GLU A 390 11.54 11.01 -6.41
C GLU A 390 12.32 12.15 -5.73
N LEU A 391 11.70 12.85 -4.78
CA LEU A 391 12.33 13.94 -4.07
C LEU A 391 12.97 13.46 -2.77
N PRO A 392 14.31 13.54 -2.64
CA PRO A 392 14.98 13.29 -1.37
C PRO A 392 14.46 14.21 -0.26
N LEU A 393 14.39 13.67 0.97
CA LEU A 393 13.98 14.41 2.16
C LEU A 393 15.20 15.07 2.84
N TYR A 394 15.19 16.39 2.89
CA TYR A 394 16.19 17.22 3.55
C TYR A 394 15.67 17.74 4.88
N THR A 395 16.54 18.38 5.65
CA THR A 395 16.19 19.15 6.85
C THR A 395 17.12 20.36 6.96
N PRO A 396 16.70 21.47 7.59
CA PRO A 396 17.61 22.58 7.86
C PRO A 396 18.85 22.10 8.59
N LYS A 397 20.01 22.55 8.13
CA LYS A 397 21.27 22.32 8.84
C LYS A 397 21.13 22.99 10.21
N LEU A 398 21.21 22.17 11.25
CA LEU A 398 21.33 22.65 12.62
C LEU A 398 22.78 23.11 12.78
N ASP A 399 22.98 24.39 13.10
CA ASP A 399 24.32 24.90 13.41
C ASP A 399 24.87 24.13 14.62
N ASP A 400 26.17 23.80 14.56
CA ASP A 400 26.91 23.18 15.69
C ASP A 400 27.13 24.17 16.84
#